data_AF-A0A419YQC9-F1
#
_entry.id   AF-A0A419YQC9-F1
#
_cell.length_a   1.000
_cell.length_b   1.000
_cell.length_c   1.000
_cell.angle_alpha   90.00
_cell.angle_beta   90.00
_cell.angle_gamma   90.00
#
_symmetry.space_group_name_H-M   'P 1'
#
loop_
_entity.id
_entity.type
_entity.pdbx_description
1 polymer ?
#
loop_
_entity_poly.entity_id
_entity_poly.type
_entity_poly.pdbx_seq_one_letter_code
_entity_poly.pdbx_strand_id
1 'polypeptide(L)'
;MEPLPYRTVFSTAHGHPDAAAVVENVLRGWLAGKRYEVGDIEEGSVELAPNATLHCQTRSGVWRRWQFCESMSGNWGSWLVTVVSASDESAGRDYSWLQLDVEHLPSLPGGTSARALAPRLASDLMQELGARDGEFEVLPHARSVSAGRIGDLIDQLCDPGRRFPVVVAVAPAAASFKAWTSTSAPTVLRHLPGLAIMHVLRTGAAVRLNREFEFHQVFNGALRTFLPGVDPAWPEDARRHPVMTRGTVEADPARAARIVSLTPQRAAVNKPLPAALQIVVDGAGPRGRPEELHHGA
;
A
#
# COMPACT_ATOMS: atom_id res chain seq x y z
N MET A 1 -16.55 1.70 14.29
CA MET A 1 -15.77 1.09 13.20
C MET A 1 -14.34 1.09 13.66
N GLU A 2 -13.72 -0.08 13.80
CA GLU A 2 -12.35 -0.15 14.29
C GLU A 2 -11.38 0.53 13.31
N PRO A 3 -10.36 1.22 13.81
CA PRO A 3 -9.31 1.83 13.01
C PRO A 3 -8.55 0.74 12.26
N LEU A 4 -8.41 0.91 10.95
CA LEU A 4 -7.73 -0.08 10.12
C LEU A 4 -6.21 0.14 10.18
N PRO A 5 -5.43 -0.95 10.30
CA PRO A 5 -3.99 -0.89 10.05
C PRO A 5 -3.74 -0.59 8.57
N TYR A 6 -2.54 -0.17 8.26
CA TYR A 6 -2.08 -0.05 6.88
C TYR A 6 -1.35 -1.34 6.54
N ARG A 7 -1.66 -1.93 5.39
CA ARG A 7 -0.96 -3.08 4.84
C ARG A 7 -0.75 -2.84 3.35
N THR A 8 0.47 -3.07 2.88
CA THR A 8 0.77 -3.23 1.44
C THR A 8 1.49 -4.56 1.25
N VAL A 9 1.16 -5.25 0.16
CA VAL A 9 1.79 -6.51 -0.24
C VAL A 9 1.99 -6.48 -1.74
N PHE A 10 3.23 -6.52 -2.17
CA PHE A 10 3.60 -6.50 -3.59
C PHE A 10 4.80 -7.42 -3.82
N SER A 11 5.05 -7.73 -5.08
CA SER A 11 6.20 -8.51 -5.48
C SER A 11 7.25 -7.68 -6.19
N THR A 12 8.46 -8.22 -6.32
CA THR A 12 9.56 -7.60 -7.02
C THR A 12 10.33 -8.63 -7.84
N ALA A 13 10.95 -8.18 -8.93
CA ALA A 13 11.88 -8.97 -9.74
C ALA A 13 13.31 -9.01 -9.17
N HIS A 14 13.45 -8.76 -7.86
CA HIS A 14 14.67 -9.00 -7.10
C HIS A 14 14.57 -10.33 -6.35
N GLY A 15 15.65 -11.10 -6.37
CA GLY A 15 15.82 -12.23 -5.47
C GLY A 15 15.90 -11.77 -4.01
N HIS A 16 15.61 -12.68 -3.08
CA HIS A 16 15.44 -12.30 -1.66
C HIS A 16 16.66 -11.58 -1.04
N PRO A 17 17.92 -12.02 -1.27
CA PRO A 17 19.08 -11.33 -0.73
C PRO A 17 19.17 -9.86 -1.19
N ASP A 18 18.95 -9.61 -2.48
CA ASP A 18 19.01 -8.27 -3.06
C ASP A 18 17.83 -7.41 -2.57
N ALA A 19 16.62 -8.00 -2.55
CA ALA A 19 15.43 -7.33 -2.04
C ALA A 19 15.60 -6.95 -0.57
N ALA A 20 16.19 -7.83 0.26
CA ALA A 20 16.45 -7.55 1.66
C ALA A 20 17.49 -6.42 1.84
N ALA A 21 18.56 -6.40 1.05
CA ALA A 21 19.56 -5.33 1.09
C ALA A 21 18.96 -3.96 0.70
N VAL A 22 18.09 -3.92 -0.32
CA VAL A 22 17.37 -2.70 -0.69
C VAL A 22 16.42 -2.25 0.44
N VAL A 23 15.67 -3.18 1.03
CA VAL A 23 14.78 -2.87 2.17
C VAL A 23 15.57 -2.25 3.33
N GLU A 24 16.74 -2.78 3.67
CA GLU A 24 17.58 -2.23 4.75
C GLU A 24 18.08 -0.82 4.44
N ASN A 25 18.52 -0.58 3.21
CA ASN A 25 18.95 0.76 2.78
C ASN A 25 17.81 1.77 2.89
N VAL A 26 16.60 1.40 2.43
CA VAL A 26 15.42 2.26 2.53
C VAL A 26 15.01 2.46 4.00
N LEU A 27 15.02 1.42 4.82
CA LEU A 27 14.71 1.51 6.25
C LEU A 27 15.70 2.42 6.98
N ARG A 28 17.00 2.30 6.72
CA ARG A 28 18.03 3.18 7.29
C ARG A 28 17.79 4.64 6.91
N GLY A 29 17.52 4.92 5.63
CA GLY A 29 17.20 6.27 5.17
C GLY A 29 15.93 6.83 5.84
N TRP A 30 14.90 6.01 6.00
CA TRP A 30 13.66 6.40 6.67
C TRP A 30 13.87 6.68 8.17
N LEU A 31 14.63 5.84 8.87
CA LEU A 31 14.97 6.02 10.29
C LEU A 31 15.88 7.23 10.52
N ALA A 32 16.86 7.45 9.64
CA ALA A 32 17.68 8.67 9.66
C ALA A 32 16.83 9.94 9.47
N GLY A 33 15.81 9.88 8.59
CA GLY A 33 14.83 10.97 8.45
C GLY A 33 14.01 11.24 9.72
N LYS A 34 13.86 10.24 10.59
CA LYS A 34 13.29 10.36 11.94
C LYS A 34 14.32 10.74 13.03
N ARG A 35 15.58 10.97 12.65
CA ARG A 35 16.71 11.27 13.55
C ARG A 35 17.16 10.09 14.42
N TYR A 36 16.90 8.86 13.97
CA TYR A 36 17.52 7.67 14.56
C TYR A 36 18.78 7.31 13.78
N GLU A 37 19.89 7.11 14.48
CA GLU A 37 21.14 6.61 13.90
C GLU A 37 21.12 5.09 13.93
N VAL A 38 21.22 4.47 12.75
CA VAL A 38 21.20 3.01 12.61
C VAL A 38 22.40 2.60 11.78
N GLY A 39 23.26 1.76 12.37
CA GLY A 39 24.36 1.11 11.67
C GLY A 39 23.88 -0.05 10.82
N ASP A 40 24.66 -1.13 10.79
CA ASP A 40 24.20 -2.38 10.19
C ASP A 40 23.10 -3.01 11.04
N ILE A 41 22.04 -3.46 10.37
CA ILE A 41 20.91 -4.11 11.02
C ILE A 41 21.25 -5.60 11.06
N GLU A 42 21.63 -6.09 12.23
CA GLU A 42 21.88 -7.51 12.47
C GLU A 42 20.63 -8.20 13.05
N GLU A 43 20.63 -9.53 13.11
CA GLU A 43 19.58 -10.28 13.79
C GLU A 43 19.56 -9.95 15.30
N GLY A 44 18.37 -9.77 15.86
CA GLY A 44 18.16 -9.39 17.25
C GLY A 44 17.47 -8.04 17.42
N SER A 45 17.54 -7.48 18.63
CA SER A 45 16.94 -6.20 18.98
C SER A 45 18.00 -5.14 19.21
N VAL A 46 17.79 -3.95 18.65
CA VAL A 46 18.60 -2.75 18.88
C VAL A 46 17.70 -1.65 19.43
N GLU A 47 18.06 -1.11 20.59
CA GLU A 47 17.45 0.12 21.12
C GLU A 47 18.04 1.32 20.38
N LEU A 48 17.19 2.09 19.70
CA LEU A 48 17.58 3.29 18.95
C LEU A 48 17.46 4.55 19.81
N ALA A 49 16.53 4.54 20.76
CA ALA A 49 16.29 5.55 21.77
C ALA A 49 15.42 4.95 22.89
N PRO A 50 15.26 5.63 24.04
CA PRO A 50 14.43 5.12 25.15
C PRO A 50 12.98 4.79 24.78
N ASN A 51 12.47 5.34 23.69
CA ASN A 51 11.12 5.09 23.19
C ASN A 51 11.08 4.38 21.83
N ALA A 52 12.21 3.90 21.31
CA ALA A 52 12.30 3.35 19.96
C ALA A 52 13.20 2.12 19.89
N THR A 53 12.67 1.02 19.36
CA THR A 53 13.39 -0.24 19.19
C THR A 53 13.22 -0.75 17.76
N LEU A 54 14.30 -1.30 17.20
CA LEU A 54 14.28 -2.05 15.95
C LEU A 54 14.62 -3.51 16.24
N HIS A 55 13.74 -4.42 15.85
CA HIS A 55 13.96 -5.85 15.94
C HIS A 55 14.07 -6.45 14.55
N CYS A 56 15.04 -7.33 14.34
CA CYS A 56 15.26 -8.03 13.08
C CYS A 56 15.31 -9.53 13.33
N GLN A 57 14.56 -10.29 12.55
CA GLN A 57 14.61 -11.75 12.53
C GLN A 57 14.85 -12.21 11.10
N THR A 58 15.59 -13.30 10.95
CA THR A 58 15.92 -13.82 9.63
C THR A 58 15.85 -15.34 9.62
N ARG A 59 15.47 -15.87 8.46
CA ARG A 59 15.75 -17.26 8.09
C ARG A 59 16.59 -17.21 6.83
N SER A 60 17.88 -17.48 6.98
CA SER A 60 18.89 -17.30 5.93
C SER A 60 18.42 -17.79 4.57
N GLY A 61 18.42 -16.89 3.59
CA GLY A 61 18.04 -17.15 2.19
C GLY A 61 16.54 -17.31 1.93
N VAL A 62 15.69 -17.30 2.96
CA VAL A 62 14.24 -17.53 2.83
C VAL A 62 13.45 -16.26 3.11
N TRP A 63 13.64 -15.66 4.28
CA TRP A 63 12.91 -14.45 4.65
C TRP A 63 13.65 -13.61 5.68
N ARG A 64 13.28 -12.33 5.74
CA ARG A 64 13.75 -11.40 6.74
C ARG A 64 12.62 -10.46 7.17
N ARG A 65 12.52 -10.23 8.47
CA ARG A 65 11.47 -9.40 9.11
C ARG A 65 12.14 -8.30 9.94
N TRP A 66 11.78 -7.05 9.66
CA TRP A 66 12.17 -5.88 10.44
C TRP A 66 10.95 -5.29 11.13
N GLN A 67 11.06 -5.03 12.43
CA GLN A 67 10.00 -4.48 13.25
C GLN A 67 10.50 -3.27 14.01
N PHE A 68 10.05 -2.09 13.62
CA PHE A 68 10.32 -0.85 14.32
C PHE A 68 9.12 -0.50 15.20
N CYS A 69 9.36 -0.36 16.50
CA CYS A 69 8.36 0.05 17.48
C CYS A 69 8.76 1.40 18.08
N GLU A 70 7.86 2.39 18.01
CA GLU A 70 8.06 3.73 18.58
C GLU A 70 6.92 4.04 19.54
N SER A 71 7.25 4.18 20.82
CA SER A 71 6.30 4.59 21.86
C SER A 71 6.17 6.10 21.88
N MET A 72 4.93 6.58 21.83
CA MET A 72 4.60 7.99 21.91
C MET A 72 4.53 8.42 23.37
N SER A 73 4.88 9.67 23.67
CA SER A 73 4.77 10.20 25.03
C SER A 73 3.31 10.23 25.49
N GLY A 74 3.07 10.02 26.79
CA GLY A 74 1.73 9.99 27.38
C GLY A 74 0.92 8.75 27.02
N ASN A 75 -0.41 8.86 26.97
CA ASN A 75 -1.33 7.73 26.74
C ASN A 75 -1.61 7.49 25.24
N TRP A 76 -0.69 7.90 24.37
CA TRP A 76 -0.86 7.89 22.91
C TRP A 76 -0.44 6.57 22.24
N GLY A 77 -0.06 5.55 23.00
CA GLY A 77 0.29 4.23 22.48
C GLY A 77 1.64 4.15 21.78
N SER A 78 1.82 3.10 21.00
CA SER A 78 3.02 2.84 20.21
C SER A 78 2.65 2.63 18.74
N TRP A 79 3.51 3.06 17.83
CA TRP A 79 3.42 2.72 16.41
C TRP A 79 4.35 1.56 16.12
N LEU A 80 3.80 0.51 15.49
CA LEU A 80 4.56 -0.64 15.03
C LEU A 80 4.60 -0.63 13.50
N VAL A 81 5.81 -0.64 12.95
CA VAL A 81 6.08 -0.76 11.51
C VAL A 81 6.78 -2.08 11.28
N THR A 82 6.16 -2.99 10.54
CA THR A 82 6.74 -4.30 10.21
C THR A 82 6.97 -4.39 8.71
N VAL A 83 8.20 -4.65 8.30
CA VAL A 83 8.56 -4.97 6.90
C VAL A 83 8.99 -6.43 6.85
N VAL A 84 8.49 -7.17 5.87
CA VAL A 84 8.88 -8.55 5.59
C VAL A 84 9.30 -8.64 4.14
N SER A 85 10.44 -9.29 3.90
CA SER A 85 10.85 -9.77 2.58
C SER A 85 10.93 -11.29 2.63
N ALA A 86 10.36 -11.97 1.65
CA ALA A 86 10.38 -13.43 1.55
C ALA A 86 10.59 -13.88 0.10
N SER A 87 11.40 -14.92 -0.08
CA SER A 87 11.62 -15.56 -1.38
C SER A 87 10.36 -16.28 -1.86
N ASP A 88 10.04 -16.17 -3.15
CA ASP A 88 9.02 -17.02 -3.77
C ASP A 88 9.66 -18.23 -4.44
N GLU A 89 9.70 -19.37 -3.74
CA GLU A 89 10.27 -20.60 -4.30
C GLU A 89 9.55 -21.08 -5.57
N SER A 90 8.27 -20.72 -5.73
CA SER A 90 7.45 -21.13 -6.89
C SER A 90 7.70 -20.28 -8.14
N ALA A 91 8.12 -19.03 -7.97
CA ALA A 91 8.41 -18.09 -9.07
C ALA A 91 9.90 -18.05 -9.47
N GLY A 92 10.77 -18.73 -8.72
CA GLY A 92 12.22 -18.78 -8.97
C GLY A 92 13.02 -17.85 -8.06
N ARG A 93 14.36 -17.96 -8.12
CA ARG A 93 15.28 -17.28 -7.18
C ARG A 93 15.34 -15.76 -7.32
N ASP A 94 14.83 -15.22 -8.43
CA ASP A 94 14.89 -13.78 -8.76
C ASP A 94 13.58 -13.06 -8.41
N TYR A 95 12.72 -13.66 -7.59
CA TYR A 95 11.42 -13.11 -7.23
C TYR A 95 11.19 -13.14 -5.73
N SER A 96 10.71 -12.01 -5.20
CA SER A 96 10.43 -11.88 -3.76
C SER A 96 9.09 -11.19 -3.52
N TRP A 97 8.45 -11.57 -2.42
CA TRP A 97 7.29 -10.91 -1.88
C TRP A 97 7.67 -10.00 -0.73
N LEU A 98 7.12 -8.80 -0.75
CA LEU A 98 7.32 -7.78 0.26
C LEU A 98 5.98 -7.49 0.91
N GLN A 99 6.00 -7.34 2.24
CA GLN A 99 4.87 -6.89 3.04
C GLN A 99 5.33 -5.76 3.93
N LEU A 100 4.54 -4.69 4.00
CA LEU A 100 4.70 -3.62 4.97
C LEU A 100 3.38 -3.42 5.71
N ASP A 101 3.42 -3.56 7.03
CA ASP A 101 2.34 -3.23 7.94
C ASP A 101 2.68 -2.01 8.79
N VAL A 102 1.69 -1.15 9.02
CA VAL A 102 1.75 -0.09 10.04
C VAL A 102 0.52 -0.18 10.92
N GLU A 103 0.75 -0.33 12.22
CA GLU A 103 -0.28 -0.57 13.22
C GLU A 103 -0.07 0.39 14.40
N HIS A 104 -1.17 0.80 15.02
CA HIS A 104 -1.14 1.57 16.26
C HIS A 104 -1.60 0.69 17.42
N LEU A 105 -0.75 0.56 18.42
CA LEU A 105 -0.94 -0.22 19.64
C LEU A 105 -1.31 0.72 20.80
N PRO A 106 -2.60 0.81 21.19
CA PRO A 106 -3.03 1.69 22.28
C PRO A 106 -2.29 1.42 23.60
N SER A 107 -2.05 2.45 24.42
CA SER A 107 -1.40 2.29 25.73
C SER A 107 -2.23 1.47 26.72
N LEU A 108 -3.55 1.48 26.59
CA LEU A 108 -4.47 0.79 27.49
C LEU A 108 -5.17 -0.37 26.78
N PRO A 109 -5.37 -1.52 27.47
CA PRO A 109 -6.21 -2.60 26.97
C PRO A 109 -7.62 -2.08 26.63
N GLY A 110 -8.15 -2.44 25.45
CA GLY A 110 -9.44 -1.95 24.97
C GLY A 110 -9.44 -0.50 24.47
N GLY A 111 -8.29 0.16 24.43
CA GLY A 111 -8.14 1.47 23.80
C GLY A 111 -8.43 1.42 22.29
N THR A 112 -8.88 2.54 21.73
CA THR A 112 -9.10 2.65 20.28
C THR A 112 -7.77 2.89 19.56
N SER A 113 -7.43 2.06 18.58
CA SER A 113 -6.25 2.31 17.75
C SER A 113 -6.36 3.62 16.96
N ALA A 114 -5.23 4.20 16.55
CA ALA A 114 -5.25 5.24 15.53
C ALA A 114 -5.29 4.57 14.15
N ARG A 115 -5.94 5.22 13.19
CA ARG A 115 -5.88 4.78 11.79
C ARG A 115 -4.46 5.01 11.26
N ALA A 116 -3.84 3.98 10.71
CA ALA A 116 -2.60 4.12 9.97
C ALA A 116 -2.88 4.68 8.57
N LEU A 117 -2.18 5.74 8.19
CA LEU A 117 -2.16 6.29 6.84
C LEU A 117 -0.91 5.78 6.10
N ALA A 118 -0.92 5.87 4.77
CA ALA A 118 0.20 5.44 3.94
C ALA A 118 1.51 6.12 4.39
N PRO A 119 2.50 5.37 4.89
CA PRO A 119 3.79 5.93 5.29
C PRO A 119 4.61 6.26 4.05
N ARG A 120 5.51 7.26 4.16
CA ARG A 120 6.49 7.55 3.11
C ARG A 120 7.32 6.31 2.75
N LEU A 121 7.65 5.49 3.75
CA LEU A 121 8.35 4.21 3.61
C LEU A 121 7.72 3.30 2.55
N ALA A 122 6.39 3.27 2.43
CA ALA A 122 5.73 2.46 1.40
C ALA A 122 6.09 2.93 -0.01
N SER A 123 6.08 4.25 -0.24
CA SER A 123 6.43 4.84 -1.53
C SER A 123 7.89 4.58 -1.88
N ASP A 124 8.78 4.79 -0.92
CA ASP A 124 10.23 4.60 -1.11
C ASP A 124 10.52 3.11 -1.42
N LEU A 125 9.93 2.16 -0.68
CA LEU A 125 10.08 0.73 -0.95
C LEU A 125 9.54 0.34 -2.34
N MET A 126 8.35 0.81 -2.72
CA MET A 126 7.78 0.47 -4.03
C MET A 126 8.64 0.98 -5.19
N GLN A 127 9.21 2.17 -5.04
CA GLN A 127 10.06 2.78 -6.06
C GLN A 127 11.39 2.05 -6.19
N GLU A 128 12.09 1.81 -5.08
CA GLU A 128 13.43 1.22 -5.08
C GLU A 128 13.40 -0.28 -5.43
N LEU A 129 12.32 -0.99 -5.13
CA LEU A 129 12.17 -2.42 -5.41
C LEU A 129 11.45 -2.71 -6.73
N GLY A 130 11.01 -1.68 -7.47
CA GLY A 130 10.23 -1.88 -8.70
C GLY A 130 8.98 -2.73 -8.47
N ALA A 131 8.10 -2.26 -7.58
CA ALA A 131 6.93 -3.02 -7.12
C ALA A 131 6.05 -3.52 -8.28
N ARG A 132 5.55 -4.75 -8.15
CA ARG A 132 4.65 -5.38 -9.10
C ARG A 132 3.40 -5.92 -8.43
N ASP A 133 2.35 -5.98 -9.23
CA ASP A 133 1.09 -6.63 -8.93
C ASP A 133 0.63 -7.42 -10.16
N GLY A 134 0.72 -8.74 -10.08
CA GLY A 134 0.64 -9.59 -11.27
C GLY A 134 1.73 -9.22 -12.27
N GLU A 135 1.34 -8.98 -13.52
CA GLU A 135 2.27 -8.58 -14.58
C GLU A 135 2.58 -7.08 -14.58
N PHE A 136 1.85 -6.28 -13.79
CA PHE A 136 1.89 -4.83 -13.88
C PHE A 136 2.80 -4.20 -12.82
N GLU A 137 3.45 -3.11 -13.21
CA GLU A 137 4.18 -2.26 -12.30
C GLU A 137 3.23 -1.42 -11.42
N VAL A 138 3.57 -1.30 -10.14
CA VAL A 138 2.87 -0.49 -9.15
C VAL A 138 3.74 0.72 -8.80
N LEU A 139 3.28 1.91 -9.19
CA LEU A 139 3.96 3.16 -8.88
C LEU A 139 3.41 3.83 -7.61
N PRO A 140 4.24 4.57 -6.86
CA PRO A 140 3.79 5.32 -5.69
C PRO A 140 2.94 6.55 -6.04
N HIS A 141 2.76 6.86 -7.32
CA HIS A 141 2.03 8.03 -7.81
C HIS A 141 1.11 7.67 -8.96
N ALA A 142 0.15 8.56 -9.25
CA ALA A 142 -0.81 8.34 -10.32
C ALA A 142 -0.16 8.41 -11.70
N ARG A 143 -0.57 7.51 -12.60
CA ARG A 143 -0.19 7.54 -14.02
C ARG A 143 -1.25 8.27 -14.84
N SER A 144 -0.82 9.14 -15.74
CA SER A 144 -1.73 9.75 -16.71
C SER A 144 -2.02 8.78 -17.84
N VAL A 145 -3.29 8.57 -18.16
CA VAL A 145 -3.72 7.65 -19.23
C VAL A 145 -4.38 8.44 -20.36
N SER A 146 -3.86 8.27 -21.58
CA SER A 146 -4.42 8.82 -22.81
C SER A 146 -5.35 7.81 -23.48
N ALA A 147 -6.16 8.26 -24.44
CA ALA A 147 -7.11 7.38 -25.14
C ALA A 147 -6.43 6.19 -25.85
N GLY A 148 -5.18 6.36 -26.31
CA GLY A 148 -4.41 5.30 -26.96
C GLY A 148 -3.92 4.20 -26.01
N ARG A 149 -3.86 4.46 -24.70
CA ARG A 149 -3.37 3.51 -23.68
C ARG A 149 -4.49 2.91 -22.82
N ILE A 150 -5.74 3.06 -23.26
CA ILE A 150 -6.89 2.49 -22.55
C ILE A 150 -6.91 0.95 -22.62
N GLY A 151 -6.40 0.34 -23.70
CA GLY A 151 -6.27 -1.12 -23.79
C GLY A 151 -5.49 -1.68 -22.59
N ASP A 152 -4.29 -1.18 -22.35
CA ASP A 152 -3.46 -1.62 -21.22
C ASP A 152 -4.12 -1.38 -19.85
N LEU A 153 -4.89 -0.30 -19.71
CA LEU A 153 -5.65 -0.07 -18.48
C LEU A 153 -6.75 -1.12 -18.31
N ILE A 154 -7.44 -1.49 -19.39
CA ILE A 154 -8.47 -2.54 -19.36
C ILE A 154 -7.83 -3.89 -19.04
N ASP A 155 -6.69 -4.22 -19.65
CA ASP A 155 -5.93 -5.44 -19.36
C ASP A 155 -5.55 -5.48 -17.87
N GLN A 156 -5.03 -4.37 -17.32
CA GLN A 156 -4.74 -4.26 -15.89
C GLN A 156 -6.01 -4.35 -15.02
N LEU A 157 -7.12 -3.78 -15.48
CA LEU A 157 -8.38 -3.84 -14.74
C LEU A 157 -8.89 -5.28 -14.65
N CYS A 158 -8.73 -6.07 -15.72
CA CYS A 158 -9.24 -7.43 -15.82
C CYS A 158 -8.23 -8.51 -15.42
N ASP A 159 -7.00 -8.14 -15.05
CA ASP A 159 -5.96 -9.10 -14.64
C ASP A 159 -6.43 -9.96 -13.45
N PRO A 160 -6.54 -11.30 -13.62
CA PRO A 160 -6.95 -12.21 -12.55
C PRO A 160 -5.89 -12.33 -11.44
N GLY A 161 -4.62 -12.06 -11.74
CA GLY A 161 -3.51 -12.07 -10.77
C GLY A 161 -3.49 -10.85 -9.85
N ARG A 162 -4.27 -9.81 -10.17
CA ARG A 162 -4.24 -8.52 -9.49
C ARG A 162 -4.63 -8.60 -8.01
N ARG A 163 -3.82 -7.96 -7.18
CA ARG A 163 -4.01 -7.83 -5.74
C ARG A 163 -4.52 -6.45 -5.34
N PHE A 164 -4.03 -5.42 -5.99
CA PHE A 164 -4.37 -4.05 -5.70
C PHE A 164 -5.70 -3.66 -6.34
N PRO A 165 -6.57 -2.95 -5.61
CA PRO A 165 -7.56 -2.10 -6.23
C PRO A 165 -6.91 -1.08 -7.17
N VAL A 166 -7.59 -0.73 -8.26
CA VAL A 166 -7.22 0.37 -9.13
C VAL A 166 -8.15 1.54 -8.89
N VAL A 167 -7.60 2.71 -8.55
CA VAL A 167 -8.37 3.96 -8.43
C VAL A 167 -8.17 4.77 -9.70
N VAL A 168 -9.25 4.94 -10.45
CA VAL A 168 -9.29 5.72 -11.68
C VAL A 168 -9.96 7.05 -11.39
N ALA A 169 -9.26 8.15 -11.64
CA ALA A 169 -9.79 9.50 -11.51
C ALA A 169 -9.92 10.16 -12.89
N VAL A 170 -10.95 10.99 -13.06
CA VAL A 170 -11.14 11.80 -14.27
C VAL A 170 -11.00 13.26 -13.90
N ALA A 171 -10.11 13.99 -14.56
CA ALA A 171 -9.99 15.43 -14.35
C ALA A 171 -11.31 16.13 -14.75
N PRO A 172 -11.80 17.13 -13.97
CA PRO A 172 -12.96 17.91 -14.34
C PRO A 172 -12.79 18.59 -15.69
N ALA A 173 -13.79 18.48 -16.57
CA ALA A 173 -13.74 19.03 -17.93
C ALA A 173 -13.50 20.56 -17.99
N ALA A 174 -13.90 21.29 -16.95
CA ALA A 174 -13.68 22.73 -16.84
C ALA A 174 -12.24 23.10 -16.39
N ALA A 175 -11.46 22.13 -15.90
CA ALA A 175 -10.11 22.34 -15.42
C ALA A 175 -9.07 21.96 -16.48
N SER A 176 -7.94 22.69 -16.50
CA SER A 176 -6.76 22.24 -17.25
C SER A 176 -6.27 20.92 -16.65
N PHE A 177 -6.12 19.89 -17.51
CA PHE A 177 -5.63 18.57 -17.09
C PHE A 177 -4.31 18.69 -16.32
N LYS A 178 -3.34 19.45 -16.87
CA LYS A 178 -2.03 19.66 -16.26
C LYS A 178 -2.18 20.28 -14.86
N ALA A 179 -2.95 21.36 -14.75
CA ALA A 179 -3.16 22.06 -13.48
C ALA A 179 -3.79 21.14 -12.43
N TRP A 180 -4.84 20.40 -12.82
CA TRP A 180 -5.53 19.48 -11.93
C TRP A 180 -4.63 18.33 -11.46
N THR A 181 -3.83 17.75 -12.37
CA THR A 181 -2.87 16.69 -12.03
C THR A 181 -1.73 17.16 -11.14
N SER A 182 -1.37 18.45 -11.17
CA SER A 182 -0.30 19.00 -10.33
C SER A 182 -0.77 19.47 -8.95
N THR A 183 -2.08 19.68 -8.75
CA THR A 183 -2.60 20.29 -7.50
C THR A 183 -3.65 19.43 -6.80
N SER A 184 -4.78 19.18 -7.45
CA SER A 184 -5.92 18.48 -6.87
C SER A 184 -5.69 16.96 -6.80
N ALA A 185 -5.16 16.36 -7.86
CA ALA A 185 -4.95 14.90 -7.91
C ALA A 185 -4.00 14.40 -6.81
N PRO A 186 -2.82 15.02 -6.56
CA PRO A 186 -1.94 14.61 -5.48
C PRO A 186 -2.63 14.70 -4.11
N THR A 187 -3.45 15.73 -3.91
CA THR A 187 -4.19 15.92 -2.65
C THR A 187 -5.19 14.79 -2.42
N VAL A 188 -6.04 14.47 -3.39
CA VAL A 188 -7.09 13.45 -3.21
C VAL A 188 -6.53 12.02 -3.18
N LEU A 189 -5.37 11.79 -3.81
CA LEU A 189 -4.76 10.45 -3.92
C LEU A 189 -3.67 10.18 -2.87
N ARG A 190 -3.28 11.16 -2.04
CA ARG A 190 -2.12 11.08 -1.13
C ARG A 190 -2.08 9.91 -0.14
N HIS A 191 -3.22 9.26 0.14
CA HIS A 191 -3.30 8.13 1.09
C HIS A 191 -3.39 6.77 0.39
N LEU A 192 -3.30 6.72 -0.94
CA LEU A 192 -3.38 5.51 -1.74
C LEU A 192 -2.04 4.82 -2.08
N PRO A 193 -0.84 5.43 -1.96
CA PRO A 193 0.41 4.70 -2.19
C PRO A 193 0.47 3.42 -1.36
N GLY A 194 0.73 2.29 -2.03
CA GLY A 194 0.74 0.95 -1.45
C GLY A 194 -0.63 0.40 -1.03
N LEU A 195 -1.73 1.10 -1.30
CA LEU A 195 -3.08 0.57 -1.15
C LEU A 195 -3.80 0.37 -2.49
N ALA A 196 -3.48 1.19 -3.49
CA ALA A 196 -4.08 1.11 -4.82
C ALA A 196 -3.13 1.56 -5.91
N ILE A 197 -3.32 1.00 -7.11
CA ILE A 197 -2.74 1.54 -8.34
C ILE A 197 -3.58 2.73 -8.76
N MET A 198 -2.95 3.85 -9.12
CA MET A 198 -3.65 5.10 -9.38
C MET A 198 -3.51 5.53 -10.84
N HIS A 199 -4.64 5.86 -11.47
CA HIS A 199 -4.67 6.41 -12.82
C HIS A 199 -5.48 7.71 -12.88
N VAL A 200 -5.01 8.64 -13.70
CA VAL A 200 -5.76 9.84 -14.07
C VAL A 200 -6.02 9.82 -15.57
N LEU A 201 -7.30 9.77 -15.94
CA LEU A 201 -7.73 9.75 -17.33
C LEU A 201 -7.77 11.15 -17.92
N ARG A 202 -7.21 11.28 -19.13
CA ARG A 202 -7.52 12.41 -20.01
C ARG A 202 -8.94 12.27 -20.56
N THR A 203 -9.56 13.38 -20.99
CA THR A 203 -10.97 13.42 -21.42
C THR A 203 -11.33 12.33 -22.45
N GLY A 204 -10.54 12.17 -23.52
CA GLY A 204 -10.80 11.13 -24.53
C GLY A 204 -10.62 9.69 -24.00
N ALA A 205 -9.81 9.50 -22.97
CA ALA A 205 -9.55 8.21 -22.34
C ALA A 205 -10.75 7.77 -21.48
N ALA A 206 -11.36 8.71 -20.75
CA ALA A 206 -12.59 8.46 -19.97
C ALA A 206 -13.77 8.04 -20.85
N VAL A 207 -13.96 8.69 -22.01
CA VAL A 207 -15.00 8.31 -22.97
C VAL A 207 -14.81 6.88 -23.46
N ARG A 208 -13.56 6.51 -23.79
CA ARG A 208 -13.26 5.15 -24.26
C ARG A 208 -13.44 4.12 -23.15
N LEU A 209 -12.95 4.37 -21.94
CA LEU A 209 -13.15 3.47 -20.81
C LEU A 209 -14.63 3.24 -20.53
N ASN A 210 -15.45 4.30 -20.48
CA ASN A 210 -16.87 4.18 -20.16
C ASN A 210 -17.69 3.45 -21.23
N ARG A 211 -17.18 3.29 -22.46
CA ARG A 211 -17.79 2.44 -23.49
C ARG A 211 -17.52 0.96 -23.24
N GLU A 212 -16.30 0.63 -22.82
CA GLU A 212 -15.89 -0.75 -22.53
C GLU A 212 -16.39 -1.22 -21.16
N PHE A 213 -16.59 -0.27 -20.23
CA PHE A 213 -17.07 -0.49 -18.86
C PHE A 213 -18.42 0.21 -18.68
N GLU A 214 -19.42 -0.19 -19.49
CA GLU A 214 -20.74 0.46 -19.56
C GLU A 214 -21.44 0.56 -18.19
N PHE A 215 -21.35 -0.49 -17.37
CA PHE A 215 -21.93 -0.52 -16.02
C PHE A 215 -21.00 0.07 -14.96
N HIS A 216 -19.72 0.25 -15.30
CA HIS A 216 -18.67 0.68 -14.37
C HIS A 216 -18.08 2.06 -14.71
N GLN A 217 -18.94 2.97 -15.19
CA GLN A 217 -18.54 4.31 -15.63
C GLN A 217 -17.81 5.12 -14.55
N VAL A 218 -16.84 5.91 -15.00
CA VAL A 218 -16.17 6.94 -14.20
C VAL A 218 -16.62 8.30 -14.73
N PHE A 219 -17.31 9.07 -13.89
CA PHE A 219 -17.90 10.34 -14.27
C PHE A 219 -16.87 11.48 -14.29
N ASN A 220 -17.22 12.57 -14.96
CA ASN A 220 -16.43 13.79 -15.01
C ASN A 220 -16.11 14.33 -13.60
N GLY A 221 -14.83 14.49 -13.28
CA GLY A 221 -14.37 14.94 -11.95
C GLY A 221 -14.53 13.92 -10.82
N ALA A 222 -14.96 12.69 -11.12
CA ALA A 222 -15.16 11.62 -10.15
C ALA A 222 -13.94 10.70 -10.04
N LEU A 223 -13.93 9.88 -8.99
CA LEU A 223 -13.03 8.75 -8.83
C LEU A 223 -13.86 7.47 -8.77
N ARG A 224 -13.36 6.39 -9.36
CA ARG A 224 -13.91 5.04 -9.18
C ARG A 224 -12.83 4.09 -8.69
N THR A 225 -13.17 3.29 -7.71
CA THR A 225 -12.29 2.24 -7.19
C THR A 225 -12.72 0.89 -7.76
N PHE A 226 -11.89 0.33 -8.64
CA PHE A 226 -12.05 -1.00 -9.20
C PHE A 226 -11.35 -2.03 -8.31
N LEU A 227 -12.12 -2.87 -7.62
CA LEU A 227 -11.58 -4.00 -6.85
C LEU A 227 -11.12 -5.13 -7.80
N PRO A 228 -10.21 -6.00 -7.36
CA PRO A 228 -9.83 -7.20 -8.11
C PRO A 228 -11.03 -8.04 -8.57
N GLY A 229 -10.88 -8.67 -9.75
CA GLY A 229 -11.93 -9.47 -10.39
C GLY A 229 -13.14 -8.65 -10.81
N VAL A 230 -12.93 -7.47 -11.42
CA VAL A 230 -14.02 -6.72 -12.05
C VAL A 230 -14.48 -7.48 -13.30
N ASP A 231 -15.79 -7.54 -13.50
CA ASP A 231 -16.40 -8.07 -14.71
C ASP A 231 -17.15 -6.93 -15.43
N PRO A 232 -16.57 -6.36 -16.52
CA PRO A 232 -17.19 -5.26 -17.24
C PRO A 232 -18.52 -5.61 -17.89
N ALA A 233 -18.77 -6.90 -18.15
CA ALA A 233 -19.99 -7.38 -18.80
C ALA A 233 -21.14 -7.63 -17.81
N TRP A 234 -20.90 -7.49 -16.50
CA TRP A 234 -21.87 -7.84 -15.47
C TRP A 234 -22.39 -6.61 -14.69
N PRO A 235 -23.65 -6.18 -14.89
CA PRO A 235 -24.21 -5.00 -14.23
C PRO A 235 -24.20 -5.07 -12.70
N GLU A 236 -24.46 -6.24 -12.12
CA GLU A 236 -24.50 -6.41 -10.66
C GLU A 236 -23.12 -6.24 -10.03
N ASP A 237 -22.05 -6.57 -10.76
CA ASP A 237 -20.66 -6.40 -10.33
C ASP A 237 -20.35 -4.94 -10.02
N ALA A 238 -20.91 -4.00 -10.78
CA ALA A 238 -20.69 -2.56 -10.66
C ALA A 238 -20.87 -2.03 -9.22
N ARG A 239 -21.75 -2.66 -8.43
CA ARG A 239 -22.03 -2.29 -7.02
C ARG A 239 -20.85 -2.50 -6.08
N ARG A 240 -19.94 -3.43 -6.40
CA ARG A 240 -18.70 -3.66 -5.63
C ARG A 240 -17.64 -2.58 -5.84
N HIS A 241 -17.85 -1.69 -6.82
CA HIS A 241 -16.85 -0.72 -7.28
C HIS A 241 -17.29 0.71 -6.93
N PRO A 242 -16.91 1.25 -5.76
CA PRO A 242 -17.41 2.54 -5.29
C PRO A 242 -17.00 3.68 -6.21
N VAL A 243 -17.93 4.63 -6.37
CA VAL A 243 -17.71 5.89 -7.08
C VAL A 243 -17.79 7.04 -6.09
N MET A 244 -16.77 7.91 -6.10
CA MET A 244 -16.76 9.17 -5.39
C MET A 244 -17.03 10.29 -6.38
N THR A 245 -18.10 11.05 -6.16
CA THR A 245 -18.52 12.11 -7.08
C THR A 245 -17.63 13.34 -6.98
N ARG A 246 -17.64 14.16 -8.05
CA ARG A 246 -16.95 15.45 -8.10
C ARG A 246 -17.29 16.35 -6.91
N GLY A 247 -18.57 16.45 -6.55
CA GLY A 247 -19.02 17.29 -5.44
C GLY A 247 -18.37 16.90 -4.10
N THR A 248 -18.19 15.60 -3.84
CA THR A 248 -17.47 15.12 -2.66
C THR A 248 -15.99 15.50 -2.69
N VAL A 249 -15.34 15.39 -3.85
CA VAL A 249 -13.92 15.71 -4.03
C VAL A 249 -13.66 17.21 -3.85
N GLU A 250 -14.49 18.05 -4.44
CA GLU A 250 -14.32 19.51 -4.42
C GLU A 250 -14.72 20.14 -3.08
N ALA A 251 -15.71 19.59 -2.39
CA ALA A 251 -16.15 20.12 -1.09
C ALA A 251 -15.06 20.03 -0.01
N ASP A 252 -14.34 18.91 0.06
CA ASP A 252 -13.22 18.72 0.99
C ASP A 252 -12.25 17.66 0.44
N PRO A 253 -11.21 18.07 -0.31
CA PRO A 253 -10.21 17.16 -0.86
C PRO A 253 -9.45 16.38 0.22
N ALA A 254 -9.29 16.96 1.42
CA ALA A 254 -8.60 16.31 2.52
C ALA A 254 -9.41 15.14 3.07
N ARG A 255 -10.71 15.34 3.27
CA ARG A 255 -11.66 14.29 3.66
C ARG A 255 -11.89 13.29 2.55
N ALA A 256 -11.99 13.71 1.30
CA ALA A 256 -12.12 12.83 0.14
C ALA A 256 -10.97 11.81 0.08
N ALA A 257 -9.72 12.26 0.29
CA ALA A 257 -8.56 11.37 0.34
C ALA A 257 -8.65 10.31 1.47
N ARG A 258 -9.21 10.68 2.62
CA ARG A 258 -9.43 9.75 3.73
C ARG A 258 -10.53 8.74 3.41
N ILE A 259 -11.58 9.15 2.70
CA ILE A 259 -12.70 8.28 2.34
C ILE A 259 -12.28 7.30 1.23
N VAL A 260 -11.65 7.79 0.16
CA VAL A 260 -11.28 6.95 -0.99
C VAL A 260 -10.29 5.84 -0.62
N SER A 261 -9.46 6.07 0.40
CA SER A 261 -8.51 5.08 0.91
C SER A 261 -9.14 3.99 1.79
N LEU A 262 -10.39 4.13 2.26
CA LEU A 262 -11.01 3.14 3.15
C LEU A 262 -11.20 1.78 2.46
N THR A 263 -11.75 1.77 1.24
CA THR A 263 -12.00 0.52 0.52
C THR A 263 -10.70 -0.19 0.18
N PRO A 264 -9.67 0.49 -0.39
CA PRO A 264 -8.36 -0.14 -0.60
C PRO A 264 -7.69 -0.65 0.67
N GLN A 265 -7.78 0.10 1.77
CA GLN A 265 -7.22 -0.32 3.06
C GLN A 265 -7.89 -1.60 3.59
N ARG A 266 -9.23 -1.69 3.52
CA ARG A 266 -9.96 -2.91 3.89
C ARG A 266 -9.60 -4.08 2.99
N ALA A 267 -9.50 -3.85 1.68
CA ALA A 267 -9.13 -4.89 0.73
C ALA A 267 -7.73 -5.45 1.04
N ALA A 268 -6.77 -4.58 1.36
CA ALA A 268 -5.41 -5.01 1.69
C ALA A 268 -5.35 -5.84 2.97
N VAL A 269 -6.09 -5.46 4.01
CA VAL A 269 -6.13 -6.19 5.30
C VAL A 269 -6.82 -7.55 5.15
N ASN A 270 -7.89 -7.62 4.36
CA ASN A 270 -8.71 -8.84 4.22
C ASN A 270 -8.16 -9.82 3.18
N LYS A 271 -7.20 -9.42 2.34
CA LYS A 271 -6.67 -10.30 1.29
C LYS A 271 -5.66 -11.29 1.91
N PRO A 272 -5.81 -12.61 1.68
CA PRO A 272 -4.88 -13.61 2.18
C PRO A 272 -3.46 -13.34 1.70
N LEU A 273 -2.46 -13.54 2.57
CA LEU A 273 -1.07 -13.35 2.21
C LEU A 273 -0.64 -14.38 1.15
N PRO A 274 0.27 -14.02 0.22
CA PRO A 274 0.99 -14.99 -0.59
C PRO A 274 1.69 -16.04 0.28
N ALA A 275 1.80 -17.28 -0.21
CA ALA A 275 2.36 -18.40 0.55
C ALA A 275 3.76 -18.10 1.11
N ALA A 276 4.63 -17.44 0.33
CA ALA A 276 5.95 -17.01 0.75
C ALA A 276 5.93 -16.14 2.03
N LEU A 277 4.93 -15.25 2.17
CA LEU A 277 4.77 -14.38 3.33
C LEU A 277 4.06 -15.08 4.49
N GLN A 278 3.17 -16.05 4.19
CA GLN A 278 2.47 -16.82 5.22
C GLN A 278 3.45 -17.64 6.07
N ILE A 279 4.49 -18.21 5.46
CA ILE A 279 5.56 -18.95 6.16
C ILE A 279 6.24 -18.09 7.24
N VAL A 280 6.35 -16.78 7.02
CA VAL A 280 6.94 -15.84 7.99
C VAL A 280 6.01 -15.64 9.18
N VAL A 281 4.71 -15.52 8.94
CA VAL A 281 3.72 -15.40 10.02
C VAL A 281 3.75 -16.65 10.91
N ASP A 282 3.87 -17.82 10.29
CA ASP A 282 3.86 -19.09 11.02
C ASP A 282 5.19 -19.34 11.76
N GLY A 283 6.31 -18.84 11.22
CA GLY A 283 7.67 -19.12 11.75
C GLY A 283 8.29 -18.04 12.64
N ALA A 284 7.92 -16.77 12.49
CA ALA A 284 8.60 -15.65 13.18
C ALA A 284 7.97 -15.27 14.54
N GLY A 285 6.88 -15.94 14.94
CA GLY A 285 6.17 -15.64 16.19
C GLY A 285 5.37 -14.33 16.14
N PRO A 286 4.73 -13.93 17.26
CA PRO A 286 3.82 -12.79 17.30
C PRO A 286 4.52 -11.47 16.93
N ARG A 287 3.73 -10.52 16.43
CA ARG A 287 4.13 -9.11 16.25
C ARG A 287 3.68 -8.36 17.50
N GLY A 288 4.51 -7.47 18.05
CA GLY A 288 4.14 -6.77 19.29
C GLY A 288 5.23 -5.83 19.77
N ARG A 289 5.02 -5.27 20.97
CA ARG A 289 6.04 -4.48 21.66
C ARG A 289 7.23 -5.37 22.03
N PRO A 290 8.45 -4.82 22.15
CA PRO A 290 9.62 -5.59 22.60
C PRO A 290 9.38 -6.36 23.91
N GLU A 291 8.66 -5.76 24.86
CA GLU A 291 8.27 -6.37 26.14
C GLU A 291 7.42 -7.63 25.96
N GLU A 292 6.58 -7.67 24.92
CA GLU A 292 5.71 -8.80 24.58
C GLU A 292 6.48 -9.91 23.82
N LEU A 293 7.58 -9.55 23.16
CA LEU A 293 8.43 -10.50 22.42
C LEU A 293 9.35 -11.31 23.35
N HIS A 294 9.68 -10.78 24.54
CA HIS A 294 10.57 -11.46 25.50
C HIS A 294 9.86 -12.38 26.51
N HIS A 295 8.53 -12.36 26.59
CA HIS A 295 7.76 -13.22 27.52
C HIS A 295 7.13 -14.46 26.84
N GLY A 296 7.43 -14.70 25.56
CA GLY A 296 6.89 -15.81 24.78
C GLY A 296 7.88 -16.93 24.43
N ALA A 297 9.05 -16.99 25.09
CA ALA A 297 10.06 -18.04 24.90
C ALA A 297 10.06 -19.03 26.06
#